data_AF-A0A0J8SSY5-F1
#
_entry.id   AF-A0A0J8SSY5-F1
#
_cell.length_a   1.000
_cell.length_b   1.000
_cell.length_c   1.000
_cell.angle_alpha   90.00
_cell.angle_beta   90.00
_cell.angle_gamma   90.00
#
_symmetry.space_group_name_H-M   'P 1'
#
loop_
_entity.id
_entity.type
_entity.pdbx_description
1 polymer ?
#
loop_
_entity_poly.entity_id
_entity_poly.type
_entity_poly.pdbx_seq_one_letter_code
_entity_poly.pdbx_strand_id
1 'polypeptide(L)'
;MNPTIDTILRKVDGLKLTQDFFFIMNKTIHLRYAIVYETDGVGFRNLGNAEDIFQEIHDLMDNDELDNGIYSYYSIDKKIIHHTNYNPELFWDDAMELILYQTYGVTPFDTERQAQLKDSLLQEKIKKTLVYACHLNLIDQIDFLLSKKISKGELNRGLKGVGTPLGLSIQENNTDLAKKLLELGADPKKKSFAYTPLELAFRYSDEMVFYFFENFKEYFIKTVTQKGLAIAGLNQNAEIYKLLIDLGCDPLGKDPVFQMPHVFVDYNNLYGLQFLAEYGIDMKHKNKYKETAFERAQKQGKTELMNYLEAFN
;
A
#
# COMPACT_ATOMS: atom_id res chain seq x y z
N MET A 1 -20.64 -8.12 15.15
CA MET A 1 -20.43 -8.38 13.71
C MET A 1 -20.21 -7.02 13.06
N ASN A 2 -19.37 -6.91 12.04
CA ASN A 2 -19.09 -5.62 11.39
C ASN A 2 -20.39 -5.12 10.69
N PRO A 3 -20.87 -3.89 10.95
CA PRO A 3 -22.15 -3.41 10.42
C PRO A 3 -22.22 -3.37 8.88
N THR A 4 -21.10 -3.07 8.24
CA THR A 4 -20.96 -3.10 6.79
C THR A 4 -21.12 -4.51 6.26
N ILE A 5 -20.47 -5.49 6.91
CA ILE A 5 -20.64 -6.92 6.61
C ILE A 5 -22.10 -7.37 6.74
N ASP A 6 -22.78 -6.99 7.82
CA ASP A 6 -24.19 -7.36 8.03
C ASP A 6 -25.11 -6.81 6.92
N THR A 7 -24.80 -5.60 6.44
CA THR A 7 -25.53 -4.95 5.36
C THR A 7 -25.29 -5.66 4.02
N ILE A 8 -24.04 -6.06 3.74
CA ILE A 8 -23.69 -6.86 2.56
C ILE A 8 -24.43 -8.20 2.59
N LEU A 9 -24.39 -8.93 3.71
CA LEU A 9 -25.08 -10.23 3.82
C LEU A 9 -26.58 -10.12 3.60
N ARG A 10 -27.23 -9.07 4.12
CA ARG A 10 -28.67 -8.84 3.85
C ARG A 10 -28.98 -8.66 2.37
N LYS A 11 -28.07 -8.05 1.60
CA LYS A 11 -28.20 -7.94 0.14
C LYS A 11 -28.04 -9.30 -0.54
N VAL A 12 -27.07 -10.09 -0.08
CA VAL A 12 -26.84 -11.47 -0.58
C VAL A 12 -28.05 -12.37 -0.31
N ASP A 13 -28.64 -12.30 0.88
CA ASP A 13 -29.88 -13.03 1.23
C ASP A 13 -31.06 -12.62 0.32
N GLY A 14 -31.05 -11.37 -0.17
CA GLY A 14 -32.04 -10.84 -1.12
C GLY A 14 -32.03 -11.51 -2.50
N LEU A 15 -30.97 -12.25 -2.86
CA LEU A 15 -30.86 -12.98 -4.13
C LEU A 15 -31.81 -14.17 -4.24
N LYS A 16 -32.39 -14.63 -3.12
CA LYS A 16 -33.33 -15.77 -3.07
C LYS A 16 -32.78 -17.04 -3.76
N LEU A 17 -31.48 -17.30 -3.58
CA LEU A 17 -30.84 -18.52 -4.08
C LEU A 17 -31.47 -19.75 -3.41
N THR A 18 -31.78 -20.76 -4.22
CA THR A 18 -32.45 -21.99 -3.76
C THR A 18 -31.48 -23.12 -3.43
N GLN A 19 -30.24 -23.03 -3.90
CA GLN A 19 -29.16 -23.95 -3.60
C GLN A 19 -28.20 -23.34 -2.57
N ASP A 20 -27.40 -24.20 -1.92
CA ASP A 20 -26.34 -23.74 -1.06
C ASP A 20 -25.28 -22.99 -1.87
N PHE A 21 -24.68 -21.98 -1.23
CA PHE A 21 -23.75 -21.11 -1.92
C PHE A 21 -22.63 -20.62 -1.01
N PHE A 22 -21.50 -20.32 -1.63
CA PHE A 22 -20.48 -19.47 -1.07
C PHE A 22 -20.63 -18.06 -1.63
N PHE A 23 -20.52 -17.06 -0.77
CA PHE A 23 -20.32 -15.68 -1.17
C PHE A 23 -18.88 -15.31 -0.81
N ILE A 24 -18.12 -14.83 -1.79
CA ILE A 24 -16.76 -14.34 -1.57
C ILE A 24 -16.66 -12.89 -2.02
N MET A 25 -15.98 -12.07 -1.22
CA MET A 25 -15.58 -10.72 -1.58
C MET A 25 -14.09 -10.54 -1.39
N ASN A 26 -13.44 -9.93 -2.37
CA ASN A 26 -12.02 -9.59 -2.38
C ASN A 26 -11.89 -8.06 -2.37
N LYS A 27 -11.44 -7.52 -1.24
CA LYS A 27 -11.15 -6.11 -1.05
C LYS A 27 -9.64 -5.93 -0.95
N THR A 28 -9.06 -5.26 -1.92
CA THR A 28 -7.69 -4.74 -1.85
C THR A 28 -7.70 -3.26 -2.15
N ILE A 29 -6.56 -2.60 -1.94
CA ILE A 29 -6.36 -1.20 -2.35
C ILE A 29 -6.56 -0.95 -3.86
N HIS A 30 -6.62 -2.01 -4.69
CA HIS A 30 -6.73 -1.91 -6.14
C HIS A 30 -7.90 -2.69 -6.74
N LEU A 31 -8.63 -3.45 -5.92
CA LEU A 31 -9.68 -4.35 -6.39
C LEU A 31 -10.80 -4.39 -5.37
N ARG A 32 -12.01 -4.27 -5.88
CA ARG A 32 -13.24 -4.59 -5.18
C ARG A 32 -13.93 -5.56 -6.10
N TYR A 33 -14.07 -6.79 -5.66
CA TYR A 33 -14.72 -7.82 -6.44
C TYR A 33 -15.48 -8.74 -5.52
N ALA A 34 -16.66 -9.18 -5.93
CA ALA A 34 -17.43 -10.14 -5.18
C ALA A 34 -18.19 -11.07 -6.10
N ILE A 35 -18.44 -12.27 -5.62
CA ILE A 35 -18.91 -13.38 -6.42
C ILE A 35 -19.70 -14.36 -5.57
N VAL A 36 -20.66 -15.01 -6.21
CA VAL A 36 -21.42 -16.11 -5.63
C VAL A 36 -21.09 -17.39 -6.38
N TYR A 37 -20.75 -18.43 -5.62
CA TYR A 37 -20.57 -19.78 -6.11
C TYR A 37 -21.71 -20.66 -5.59
N GLU A 38 -22.40 -21.34 -6.48
CA GLU A 38 -23.32 -22.43 -6.10
C GLU A 38 -22.49 -23.65 -5.70
N THR A 39 -22.92 -24.39 -4.67
CA THR A 39 -22.23 -25.59 -4.18
C THR A 39 -23.20 -26.69 -3.78
N ASP A 40 -22.76 -27.95 -3.92
CA ASP A 40 -23.43 -29.14 -3.38
C ASP A 40 -22.76 -29.67 -2.10
N GLY A 41 -21.82 -28.89 -1.53
CA GLY A 41 -21.00 -29.28 -0.38
C GLY A 41 -19.74 -30.08 -0.73
N VAL A 42 -19.56 -30.51 -1.98
CA VAL A 42 -18.36 -31.24 -2.46
C VAL A 42 -17.63 -30.43 -3.53
N GLY A 43 -18.37 -29.77 -4.42
CA GLY A 43 -17.80 -28.87 -5.40
C GLY A 43 -18.58 -27.58 -5.54
N PHE A 44 -18.12 -26.72 -6.45
CA PHE A 44 -18.74 -25.42 -6.67
C PHE A 44 -18.64 -24.96 -8.14
N ARG A 45 -19.51 -24.04 -8.52
CA ARG A 45 -19.42 -23.30 -9.79
C ARG A 45 -19.77 -21.83 -9.61
N ASN A 46 -19.05 -20.98 -10.30
CA ASN A 46 -19.36 -19.55 -10.37
C ASN A 46 -20.73 -19.36 -11.04
N LEU A 47 -21.63 -18.60 -10.42
CA LEU A 47 -22.95 -18.33 -10.97
C LEU A 47 -22.98 -17.26 -12.05
N GLY A 48 -21.91 -16.47 -12.23
CA GLY A 48 -21.75 -15.46 -13.29
C GLY A 48 -22.70 -14.26 -13.22
N ASN A 49 -23.87 -14.41 -12.59
CA ASN A 49 -24.97 -13.44 -12.55
C ASN A 49 -24.87 -12.45 -11.37
N ALA A 50 -23.68 -12.23 -10.83
CA ALA A 50 -23.49 -11.37 -9.67
C ALA A 50 -23.23 -9.89 -10.03
N GLU A 51 -23.28 -9.49 -11.30
CA GLU A 51 -22.97 -8.10 -11.69
C GLU A 51 -23.87 -7.07 -11.00
N ASP A 52 -25.18 -7.33 -10.94
CA ASP A 52 -26.13 -6.39 -10.31
C ASP A 52 -25.90 -6.27 -8.80
N ILE A 53 -25.73 -7.40 -8.10
CA ILE A 53 -25.43 -7.35 -6.66
C ILE A 53 -24.04 -6.77 -6.40
N PHE A 54 -23.07 -7.04 -7.27
CA PHE A 54 -21.72 -6.50 -7.15
C PHE A 54 -21.75 -4.97 -7.16
N GLN A 55 -22.49 -4.35 -8.09
CA GLN A 55 -22.65 -2.89 -8.11
C GLN A 55 -23.25 -2.37 -6.80
N GLU A 56 -24.23 -3.07 -6.23
CA GLU A 56 -24.85 -2.66 -4.97
C GLU A 56 -23.95 -2.77 -3.73
N ILE A 57 -22.95 -3.65 -3.77
CA ILE A 57 -22.01 -3.86 -2.65
C ILE A 57 -20.66 -3.21 -2.89
N HIS A 58 -20.36 -2.74 -4.11
CA HIS A 58 -19.08 -2.12 -4.44
C HIS A 58 -18.74 -0.96 -3.50
N ASP A 59 -19.66 -0.02 -3.34
CA ASP A 59 -19.48 1.14 -2.46
C ASP A 59 -19.41 0.74 -0.98
N LEU A 60 -20.10 -0.34 -0.59
CA LEU A 60 -20.00 -0.89 0.76
C LEU A 60 -18.61 -1.49 1.01
N MET A 61 -18.00 -2.10 0.00
CA MET A 61 -16.62 -2.61 0.09
C MET A 61 -15.59 -1.49 0.20
N ASP A 62 -15.91 -0.27 -0.21
CA ASP A 62 -15.01 0.89 -0.05
C ASP A 62 -15.09 1.54 1.33
N ASN A 63 -15.91 1.00 2.23
CA ASN A 63 -15.99 1.45 3.61
C ASN A 63 -14.68 1.15 4.38
N ASP A 64 -14.19 2.13 5.13
CA ASP A 64 -12.99 2.03 5.98
C ASP A 64 -13.13 1.00 7.11
N GLU A 65 -14.36 0.60 7.46
CA GLU A 65 -14.62 -0.46 8.44
C GLU A 65 -14.24 -1.85 7.93
N LEU A 66 -14.08 -2.05 6.62
CA LEU A 66 -13.66 -3.33 6.05
C LEU A 66 -12.15 -3.35 5.85
N ASP A 67 -11.46 -4.26 6.53
CA ASP A 67 -10.04 -4.48 6.31
C ASP A 67 -9.79 -5.08 4.91
N ASN A 68 -8.60 -4.82 4.36
CA ASN A 68 -8.19 -5.47 3.12
C ASN A 68 -8.03 -6.98 3.32
N GLY A 69 -8.41 -7.76 2.33
CA GLY A 69 -8.34 -9.21 2.31
C GLY A 69 -9.49 -9.83 1.55
N ILE A 70 -9.55 -11.15 1.62
CA ILE A 70 -10.65 -11.93 1.03
C ILE A 70 -11.57 -12.37 2.16
N TYR A 71 -12.87 -12.21 2.00
CA TYR A 71 -13.86 -12.70 2.95
C TYR A 71 -14.66 -13.80 2.30
N SER A 72 -14.85 -14.91 2.98
CA SER A 72 -15.75 -15.97 2.55
C SER A 72 -16.92 -16.14 3.53
N TYR A 73 -18.09 -16.40 2.98
CA TYR A 73 -19.32 -16.73 3.67
C TYR A 73 -19.89 -18.00 3.07
N TYR A 74 -20.31 -18.94 3.92
CA TYR A 74 -21.02 -20.14 3.48
C TYR A 74 -22.46 -20.11 3.99
N SER A 75 -23.43 -20.31 3.09
CA SER A 75 -24.86 -20.22 3.39
C SER A 75 -25.34 -21.20 4.48
N ILE A 76 -24.64 -22.33 4.64
CA ILE A 76 -25.00 -23.37 5.60
C ILE A 76 -24.55 -23.03 7.02
N ASP A 77 -23.27 -22.70 7.21
CA ASP A 77 -22.74 -22.39 8.55
C ASP A 77 -22.96 -20.92 8.96
N LYS A 78 -23.31 -20.07 8.00
CA LYS A 78 -23.54 -18.63 8.14
C LYS A 78 -22.36 -17.90 8.78
N LYS A 79 -21.15 -18.45 8.63
CA LYS A 79 -19.93 -17.90 9.20
C LYS A 79 -19.20 -17.08 8.15
N ILE A 80 -18.73 -15.91 8.56
CA ILE A 80 -17.77 -15.14 7.79
C ILE A 80 -16.37 -15.42 8.28
N ILE A 81 -15.47 -15.65 7.32
CA ILE A 81 -14.04 -15.81 7.57
C ILE A 81 -13.30 -14.73 6.77
N HIS A 82 -12.48 -13.96 7.45
CA HIS A 82 -11.56 -12.99 6.83
C HIS A 82 -10.19 -13.64 6.64
N HIS A 83 -9.75 -13.68 5.39
CA HIS A 83 -8.53 -14.31 4.91
C HIS A 83 -7.52 -13.23 4.55
N THR A 84 -6.50 -13.07 5.38
CA THR A 84 -5.36 -12.17 5.13
C THR A 84 -4.14 -12.91 4.59
N ASN A 85 -4.04 -14.23 4.82
CA ASN A 85 -2.95 -15.10 4.39
C ASN A 85 -3.24 -15.78 3.02
N TYR A 86 -3.68 -15.00 2.04
CA TYR A 86 -3.91 -15.47 0.66
C TYR A 86 -2.68 -15.21 -0.22
N ASN A 87 -2.63 -15.80 -1.40
CA ASN A 87 -1.55 -15.55 -2.36
C ASN A 87 -1.84 -14.29 -3.20
N PRO A 88 -1.10 -13.18 -3.02
CA PRO A 88 -1.34 -11.94 -3.77
C PRO A 88 -0.81 -11.97 -5.21
N GLU A 89 -0.08 -13.02 -5.62
CA GLU A 89 0.42 -13.18 -6.99
C GLU A 89 -0.62 -13.84 -7.92
N LEU A 90 -1.64 -14.50 -7.36
CA LEU A 90 -2.71 -15.12 -8.14
C LEU A 90 -3.66 -14.09 -8.74
N PHE A 91 -4.28 -14.45 -9.86
CA PHE A 91 -5.43 -13.70 -10.35
C PHE A 91 -6.57 -13.82 -9.31
N TRP A 92 -7.45 -12.83 -9.27
CA TRP A 92 -8.33 -12.66 -8.11
C TRP A 92 -9.36 -13.78 -7.97
N ASP A 93 -9.87 -14.33 -9.07
CA ASP A 93 -10.74 -15.52 -9.10
C ASP A 93 -9.99 -16.78 -8.62
N ASP A 94 -8.77 -17.00 -9.09
CA ASP A 94 -7.92 -18.12 -8.67
C ASP A 94 -7.63 -18.07 -7.16
N ALA A 95 -7.36 -16.88 -6.62
CA ALA A 95 -7.16 -16.69 -5.19
C ALA A 95 -8.42 -17.02 -4.37
N MET A 96 -9.59 -16.59 -4.84
CA MET A 96 -10.88 -16.84 -4.18
C MET A 96 -11.25 -18.33 -4.23
N GLU A 97 -11.06 -18.99 -5.38
CA GLU A 97 -11.31 -20.42 -5.51
C GLU A 97 -10.32 -21.27 -4.71
N LEU A 98 -9.05 -20.87 -4.64
CA LEU A 98 -8.07 -21.51 -3.78
C LEU A 98 -8.47 -21.40 -2.30
N ILE A 99 -9.04 -20.27 -1.88
CA ILE A 99 -9.58 -20.10 -0.52
C ILE A 99 -10.74 -21.07 -0.27
N LEU A 100 -11.66 -21.23 -1.22
CA LEU A 100 -12.76 -22.20 -1.05
C LEU A 100 -12.22 -23.61 -0.83
N TYR A 101 -11.25 -24.02 -1.65
CA TYR A 101 -10.58 -25.31 -1.51
C TYR A 101 -9.87 -25.46 -0.16
N GLN A 102 -9.05 -24.48 0.24
CA GLN A 102 -8.27 -24.55 1.47
C GLN A 102 -9.14 -24.47 2.74
N THR A 103 -10.28 -23.78 2.68
CA THR A 103 -11.16 -23.55 3.82
C THR A 103 -12.20 -24.65 3.98
N TYR A 104 -12.82 -25.08 2.87
CA TYR A 104 -13.98 -25.97 2.89
C TYR A 104 -13.72 -27.33 2.22
N GLY A 105 -12.55 -27.55 1.60
CA GLY A 105 -12.22 -28.82 0.95
C GLY A 105 -12.96 -29.08 -0.36
N VAL A 106 -13.60 -28.05 -0.93
CA VAL A 106 -14.41 -28.14 -2.15
C VAL A 106 -13.61 -27.84 -3.41
N THR A 107 -14.00 -28.41 -4.55
CA THR A 107 -13.32 -28.18 -5.84
C THR A 107 -14.27 -27.66 -6.92
N PRO A 108 -13.79 -26.87 -7.90
CA PRO A 108 -14.63 -26.46 -9.03
C PRO A 108 -15.26 -27.67 -9.75
N PHE A 109 -16.50 -27.54 -10.24
CA PHE A 109 -17.12 -28.55 -11.09
C PHE A 109 -16.48 -28.60 -12.49
N ASP A 110 -16.05 -27.45 -12.99
CA ASP A 110 -15.45 -27.31 -14.30
C ASP A 110 -14.01 -27.87 -14.34
N THR A 111 -13.67 -28.63 -15.38
CA THR A 111 -12.38 -29.32 -15.50
C THR A 111 -11.22 -28.35 -15.74
N GLU A 112 -11.45 -27.24 -16.45
CA GLU A 112 -10.43 -26.20 -16.67
C GLU A 112 -10.13 -25.49 -15.34
N ARG A 113 -11.17 -25.12 -14.58
CA ARG A 113 -10.99 -24.54 -13.24
C ARG A 113 -10.33 -25.52 -12.26
N GLN A 114 -10.60 -26.81 -12.34
CA GLN A 114 -9.86 -27.82 -11.56
C GLN A 114 -8.37 -27.87 -11.90
N ALA A 115 -8.01 -27.70 -13.18
CA ALA A 115 -6.61 -27.60 -13.59
C ALA A 115 -5.99 -26.30 -13.04
N GLN A 116 -6.69 -25.17 -13.15
CA GLN A 116 -6.24 -23.88 -12.63
C GLN A 116 -6.06 -23.89 -11.10
N LEU A 117 -6.92 -24.59 -10.36
CA LEU A 117 -6.77 -24.78 -8.91
C LEU A 117 -5.48 -25.54 -8.57
N LYS A 118 -5.13 -26.58 -9.35
CA LYS A 118 -3.87 -27.31 -9.16
C LYS A 118 -2.66 -26.40 -9.41
N ASP A 119 -2.70 -25.56 -10.44
CA ASP A 119 -1.64 -24.58 -10.72
C ASP A 119 -1.54 -23.53 -9.61
N SER A 120 -2.67 -23.10 -9.05
CA SER A 120 -2.73 -22.17 -7.91
C SER A 120 -2.08 -22.76 -6.66
N LEU A 121 -2.34 -24.04 -6.36
CA LEU A 121 -1.70 -24.77 -5.26
C LEU A 121 -0.17 -24.85 -5.41
N LEU A 122 0.34 -25.01 -6.64
CA LEU A 122 1.79 -25.02 -6.89
C LEU A 122 2.44 -23.65 -6.66
N GLN A 123 1.67 -22.56 -6.77
CA GLN A 123 2.14 -21.18 -6.58
C GLN A 123 2.17 -20.75 -5.10
N GLU A 124 1.56 -21.51 -4.18
CA GLU A 124 1.61 -21.27 -2.72
C GLU A 124 3.02 -21.33 -2.11
N LYS A 125 4.04 -21.70 -2.92
CA LYS A 125 5.45 -21.53 -2.55
C LYS A 125 5.79 -20.08 -2.15
N ILE A 126 5.02 -19.09 -2.59
CA ILE A 126 5.20 -17.69 -2.18
C ILE A 126 5.12 -17.52 -0.66
N LYS A 127 4.33 -18.33 0.05
CA LYS A 127 4.18 -18.28 1.51
C LYS A 127 5.45 -18.62 2.28
N LYS A 128 6.46 -19.16 1.59
CA LYS A 128 7.78 -19.50 2.15
C LYS A 128 8.83 -18.42 1.85
N THR A 129 8.46 -17.35 1.19
CA THR A 129 9.38 -16.27 0.80
C THR A 129 9.47 -15.19 1.87
N LEU A 130 10.61 -14.51 1.92
CA LEU A 130 10.85 -13.39 2.82
C LEU A 130 9.88 -12.25 2.55
N VAL A 131 9.67 -11.90 1.27
CA VAL A 131 8.78 -10.78 0.91
C VAL A 131 7.35 -11.02 1.35
N TYR A 132 6.88 -12.27 1.34
CA TYR A 132 5.56 -12.63 1.85
C TYR A 132 5.49 -12.50 3.37
N ALA A 133 6.51 -13.02 4.08
CA ALA A 133 6.61 -12.87 5.53
C ALA A 133 6.66 -11.40 5.95
N CYS A 134 7.40 -10.54 5.23
CA CYS A 134 7.41 -9.09 5.43
C CYS A 134 6.05 -8.45 5.15
N HIS A 135 5.36 -8.85 4.07
CA HIS A 135 4.05 -8.30 3.71
C HIS A 135 2.99 -8.57 4.80
N LEU A 136 3.01 -9.77 5.38
CA LEU A 136 2.08 -10.15 6.44
C LEU A 136 2.62 -9.88 7.87
N ASN A 137 3.78 -9.24 7.98
CA ASN A 137 4.46 -8.95 9.23
C ASN A 137 4.65 -10.20 10.14
N LEU A 138 5.02 -11.33 9.55
CA LEU A 138 5.22 -12.61 10.25
C LEU A 138 6.62 -12.67 10.87
N ILE A 139 6.79 -12.01 12.03
CA ILE A 139 8.08 -11.80 12.71
C ILE A 139 8.90 -13.10 12.83
N ASP A 140 8.32 -14.16 13.39
CA ASP A 140 9.03 -15.44 13.58
C ASP A 140 9.51 -16.04 12.26
N GLN A 141 8.72 -15.89 11.19
CA GLN A 141 9.09 -16.39 9.88
C GLN A 141 10.17 -15.52 9.23
N ILE A 142 10.10 -14.20 9.38
CA ILE A 142 11.14 -13.27 8.94
C ILE A 142 12.47 -13.64 9.60
N ASP A 143 12.48 -13.79 10.93
CA ASP A 143 13.69 -14.11 11.67
C ASP A 143 14.25 -15.48 11.30
N PHE A 144 13.40 -16.50 11.16
CA PHE A 144 13.81 -17.82 10.70
C PHE A 144 14.38 -17.83 9.27
N LEU A 145 13.83 -17.02 8.37
CA LEU A 145 14.33 -16.90 7.00
C LEU A 145 15.66 -16.16 6.95
N LEU A 146 15.81 -15.10 7.75
CA LEU A 146 17.04 -14.30 7.84
C LEU A 146 18.16 -14.98 8.65
N SER A 147 17.85 -15.93 9.53
CA SER A 147 18.87 -16.73 10.24
C SER A 147 19.58 -17.73 9.33
N LYS A 148 19.04 -17.98 8.13
CA LYS A 148 19.62 -18.86 7.11
C LYS A 148 20.42 -18.04 6.11
N LYS A 149 21.27 -18.72 5.34
CA LYS A 149 21.93 -18.12 4.17
C LYS A 149 20.87 -17.76 3.13
N ILE A 150 20.48 -16.49 3.09
CA ILE A 150 19.52 -15.94 2.14
C ILE A 150 20.21 -15.50 0.86
N SER A 151 19.54 -15.70 -0.28
CA SER A 151 20.08 -15.28 -1.57
C SER A 151 19.81 -13.79 -1.84
N LYS A 152 20.65 -13.15 -2.66
CA LYS A 152 20.37 -11.77 -3.14
C LYS A 152 19.05 -11.66 -3.88
N GLY A 153 18.63 -12.72 -4.58
CA GLY A 153 17.34 -12.75 -5.29
C GLY A 153 16.17 -12.69 -4.32
N GLU A 154 16.28 -13.36 -3.17
CA GLU A 154 15.24 -13.41 -2.15
C GLU A 154 15.15 -12.12 -1.34
N LEU A 155 16.30 -11.53 -0.96
CA LEU A 155 16.35 -10.20 -0.33
C LEU A 155 15.71 -9.09 -1.17
N ASN A 156 15.76 -9.24 -2.49
CA ASN A 156 15.28 -8.25 -3.46
C ASN A 156 14.01 -8.70 -4.22
N ARG A 157 13.39 -9.80 -3.79
CA ARG A 157 12.17 -10.31 -4.42
C ARG A 157 11.08 -9.26 -4.26
N GLY A 158 10.46 -8.87 -5.37
CA GLY A 158 9.30 -7.97 -5.34
C GLY A 158 8.00 -8.76 -5.42
N LEU A 159 7.03 -8.39 -4.61
CA LEU A 159 5.61 -8.73 -4.81
C LEU A 159 4.95 -7.63 -5.63
N LYS A 160 4.36 -8.00 -6.76
CA LYS A 160 3.72 -7.05 -7.68
C LYS A 160 2.59 -6.30 -6.96
N GLY A 161 2.60 -4.97 -7.05
CA GLY A 161 1.59 -4.13 -6.38
C GLY A 161 1.76 -4.02 -4.86
N VAL A 162 2.73 -4.71 -4.26
CA VAL A 162 2.97 -4.71 -2.81
C VAL A 162 4.32 -4.06 -2.49
N GLY A 163 5.44 -4.69 -2.86
CA GLY A 163 6.75 -4.14 -2.54
C GLY A 163 7.89 -5.15 -2.45
N THR A 164 9.04 -4.71 -1.95
CA THR A 164 10.21 -5.55 -1.62
C THR A 164 10.35 -5.68 -0.09
N PRO A 165 11.08 -6.68 0.45
CA PRO A 165 11.31 -6.79 1.88
C PRO A 165 11.82 -5.48 2.51
N LEU A 166 12.81 -4.84 1.87
CA LEU A 166 13.36 -3.58 2.34
C LEU A 166 12.33 -2.44 2.28
N GLY A 167 11.61 -2.30 1.16
CA GLY A 167 10.59 -1.26 1.03
C GLY A 167 9.47 -1.39 2.06
N LEU A 168 8.96 -2.61 2.25
CA LEU A 168 7.92 -2.91 3.24
C LEU A 168 8.41 -2.61 4.66
N SER A 169 9.62 -3.02 5.03
CA SER A 169 10.17 -2.69 6.35
C SER A 169 10.26 -1.19 6.63
N ILE A 170 10.58 -0.38 5.62
CA ILE A 170 10.64 1.09 5.76
C ILE A 170 9.23 1.69 5.86
N GLN A 171 8.27 1.20 5.07
CA GLN A 171 6.88 1.67 5.10
C GLN A 171 6.22 1.43 6.46
N GLU A 172 6.51 0.28 7.09
CA GLU A 172 6.07 -0.06 8.44
C GLU A 172 6.92 0.61 9.54
N ASN A 173 7.87 1.46 9.16
CA ASN A 173 8.85 2.10 10.06
C ASN A 173 9.60 1.09 10.96
N ASN A 174 9.80 -0.14 10.48
CA ASN A 174 10.61 -1.18 11.14
C ASN A 174 12.08 -0.99 10.74
N THR A 175 12.73 -0.01 11.38
CA THR A 175 14.09 0.41 11.06
C THR A 175 15.12 -0.68 11.33
N ASP A 176 14.93 -1.48 12.38
CA ASP A 176 15.82 -2.62 12.70
C ASP A 176 15.83 -3.66 11.58
N LEU A 177 14.66 -4.06 11.08
CA LEU A 177 14.58 -4.97 9.95
C LEU A 177 15.16 -4.35 8.68
N ALA A 178 14.87 -3.07 8.40
CA ALA A 178 15.39 -2.38 7.23
C ALA A 178 16.93 -2.33 7.22
N LYS A 179 17.55 -1.99 8.35
CA LYS A 179 19.01 -1.99 8.53
C LYS A 179 19.59 -3.39 8.36
N LYS A 180 19.02 -4.40 9.04
CA LYS A 180 19.43 -5.80 8.90
C LYS A 180 19.37 -6.28 7.45
N LEU A 181 18.32 -5.93 6.69
CA LEU A 181 18.21 -6.27 5.27
C LEU A 181 19.29 -5.60 4.42
N LEU A 182 19.61 -4.32 4.68
CA LEU A 182 20.69 -3.59 4.01
C LEU A 182 22.07 -4.20 4.32
N GLU A 183 22.32 -4.55 5.58
CA GLU A 183 23.55 -5.25 6.02
C GLU A 183 23.71 -6.62 5.33
N LEU A 184 22.60 -7.34 5.13
CA LEU A 184 22.57 -8.60 4.38
C LEU A 184 22.69 -8.43 2.86
N GLY A 185 22.70 -7.19 2.36
CA GLY A 185 22.92 -6.86 0.95
C GLY A 185 21.65 -6.73 0.11
N ALA A 186 20.52 -6.35 0.72
CA ALA A 186 19.38 -5.82 -0.03
C ALA A 186 19.80 -4.58 -0.83
N ASP A 187 19.26 -4.44 -2.04
CA ASP A 187 19.62 -3.36 -2.95
C ASP A 187 18.91 -2.06 -2.52
N PRO A 188 19.65 -1.02 -2.07
CA PRO A 188 19.07 0.24 -1.61
C PRO A 188 18.39 1.04 -2.74
N LYS A 189 18.54 0.61 -4.00
CA LYS A 189 17.97 1.27 -5.19
C LYS A 189 16.81 0.49 -5.80
N LYS A 190 16.56 -0.75 -5.35
CA LYS A 190 15.50 -1.59 -5.89
C LYS A 190 14.14 -1.03 -5.47
N LYS A 191 13.37 -0.58 -6.45
CA LYS A 191 12.05 0.01 -6.21
C LYS A 191 11.09 -0.99 -5.55
N SER A 192 10.41 -0.51 -4.51
CA SER A 192 9.23 -1.11 -3.92
C SER A 192 8.03 -0.38 -4.51
N PHE A 193 7.27 -1.07 -5.34
CA PHE A 193 6.26 -0.46 -6.21
C PHE A 193 6.86 0.68 -7.07
N ALA A 194 6.49 1.94 -6.82
CA ALA A 194 6.95 3.09 -7.59
C ALA A 194 8.21 3.77 -7.01
N TYR A 195 8.52 3.53 -5.75
CA TYR A 195 9.48 4.31 -4.96
C TYR A 195 10.74 3.51 -4.61
N THR A 196 11.89 4.17 -4.57
CA THR A 196 13.12 3.59 -4.00
C THR A 196 13.03 3.53 -2.47
N PRO A 197 13.81 2.66 -1.81
CA PRO A 197 13.93 2.62 -0.35
C PRO A 197 14.23 4.00 0.27
N LEU A 198 15.10 4.81 -0.36
CA LEU A 198 15.37 6.17 0.12
C LEU A 198 14.15 7.09 0.00
N GLU A 199 13.41 7.04 -1.11
CA GLU A 199 12.17 7.83 -1.26
C GLU A 199 11.09 7.41 -0.25
N LEU A 200 11.04 6.12 0.12
CA LEU A 200 10.17 5.64 1.18
C LEU A 200 10.64 6.12 2.56
N ALA A 201 11.95 6.18 2.82
CA ALA A 201 12.48 6.70 4.08
C ALA A 201 12.03 8.15 4.33
N PHE A 202 12.10 9.02 3.32
CA PHE A 202 11.61 10.40 3.41
C PHE A 202 10.10 10.52 3.69
N ARG A 203 9.33 9.45 3.52
CA ARG A 203 7.88 9.45 3.76
C ARG A 203 7.50 8.85 5.10
N TYR A 204 8.25 7.85 5.56
CA TYR A 204 7.81 6.98 6.65
C TYR A 204 8.81 6.87 7.81
N SER A 205 10.08 7.27 7.61
CA SER A 205 11.12 7.03 8.62
C SER A 205 12.31 7.98 8.50
N ASP A 206 12.32 9.00 9.35
CA ASP A 206 13.44 9.94 9.47
C ASP A 206 14.74 9.24 9.86
N GLU A 207 14.66 8.23 10.73
CA GLU A 207 15.81 7.42 11.11
C GLU A 207 16.45 6.74 9.89
N MET A 208 15.63 6.19 8.98
CA MET A 208 16.15 5.62 7.75
C MET A 208 16.72 6.68 6.81
N VAL A 209 16.20 7.91 6.79
CA VAL A 209 16.80 9.02 6.02
C VAL A 209 18.24 9.25 6.48
N PHE A 210 18.47 9.37 7.79
CA PHE A 210 19.82 9.54 8.35
C PHE A 210 20.69 8.30 8.14
N TYR A 211 20.14 7.10 8.29
CA TYR A 211 20.88 5.86 8.01
C TYR A 211 21.37 5.80 6.55
N PHE A 212 20.53 6.18 5.57
CA PHE A 212 20.94 6.28 4.17
C PHE A 212 22.00 7.36 3.94
N PHE A 213 21.90 8.49 4.62
CA PHE A 213 22.90 9.55 4.54
C PHE A 213 24.28 9.08 5.04
N GLU A 214 24.30 8.33 6.14
CA GLU A 214 25.53 7.82 6.76
C GLU A 214 26.14 6.65 5.97
N ASN A 215 25.33 5.68 5.55
CA ASN A 215 25.82 4.40 5.02
C ASN A 215 25.78 4.31 3.49
N PHE A 216 24.98 5.15 2.83
CA PHE A 216 24.80 5.16 1.37
C PHE A 216 24.98 6.59 0.79
N LYS A 217 25.92 7.34 1.36
CA LYS A 217 26.11 8.78 1.14
C LYS A 217 26.15 9.22 -0.32
N GLU A 218 26.90 8.52 -1.19
CA GLU A 218 26.96 8.85 -2.61
C GLU A 218 25.58 8.73 -3.29
N TYR A 219 24.86 7.65 -3.02
CA TYR A 219 23.51 7.43 -3.55
C TYR A 219 22.51 8.46 -2.98
N PHE A 220 22.61 8.75 -1.68
CA PHE A 220 21.80 9.77 -1.02
C PHE A 220 21.97 11.13 -1.68
N ILE A 221 23.20 11.66 -1.71
CA ILE A 221 23.53 12.98 -2.27
C ILE A 221 23.07 13.07 -3.73
N LYS A 222 23.37 12.06 -4.55
CA LYS A 222 22.94 12.02 -5.95
C LYS A 222 21.41 12.13 -6.09
N THR A 223 20.68 11.41 -5.24
CA THR A 223 19.21 11.34 -5.32
C THR A 223 18.56 12.63 -4.85
N VAL A 224 19.00 13.17 -3.70
CA VAL A 224 18.41 14.39 -3.13
C VAL A 224 18.79 15.63 -3.94
N THR A 225 20.01 15.71 -4.47
CA THR A 225 20.39 16.82 -5.36
C THR A 225 19.62 16.75 -6.68
N GLN A 226 19.29 15.57 -7.19
CA GLN A 226 18.44 15.45 -8.38
C GLN A 226 16.99 15.90 -8.12
N LYS A 227 16.41 15.52 -6.98
CA LYS A 227 15.00 15.76 -6.66
C LYS A 227 14.73 17.09 -5.97
N GLY A 228 15.74 17.69 -5.36
CA GLY A 228 15.60 18.87 -4.50
C GLY A 228 14.79 18.58 -3.23
N LEU A 229 14.33 19.65 -2.58
CA LEU A 229 13.58 19.59 -1.32
C LEU A 229 12.24 18.84 -1.46
N ALA A 230 11.70 18.71 -2.67
CA ALA A 230 10.43 18.02 -2.94
C ALA A 230 10.42 16.53 -2.54
N ILE A 231 11.59 15.88 -2.43
CA ILE A 231 11.67 14.51 -1.91
C ILE A 231 11.15 14.39 -0.48
N ALA A 232 11.26 15.47 0.31
CA ALA A 232 10.80 15.60 1.69
C ALA A 232 9.45 16.33 1.79
N GLY A 233 8.65 16.38 0.70
CA GLY A 233 7.40 17.12 0.65
C GLY A 233 6.35 16.73 1.70
N LEU A 234 6.35 15.46 2.14
CA LEU A 234 5.48 14.94 3.21
C LEU A 234 6.16 14.87 4.58
N ASN A 235 7.47 15.13 4.64
CA ASN A 235 8.25 15.01 5.86
C ASN A 235 7.92 16.16 6.81
N GLN A 236 8.11 15.99 8.12
CA GLN A 236 7.78 17.02 9.12
C GLN A 236 8.98 17.34 10.02
N ASN A 237 10.18 16.99 9.58
CA ASN A 237 11.40 17.14 10.34
C ASN A 237 12.30 18.25 9.78
N ALA A 238 12.43 19.33 10.55
CA ALA A 238 13.25 20.49 10.19
C ALA A 238 14.74 20.13 10.00
N GLU A 239 15.28 19.14 10.72
CA GLU A 239 16.67 18.71 10.56
C GLU A 239 16.91 18.05 9.21
N ILE A 240 15.91 17.34 8.67
CA ILE A 240 15.98 16.79 7.32
C ILE A 240 15.98 17.92 6.29
N TYR A 241 15.14 18.95 6.46
CA TYR A 241 15.17 20.09 5.55
C TYR A 241 16.50 20.85 5.58
N LYS A 242 17.06 21.09 6.77
CA LYS A 242 18.39 21.70 6.92
C LYS A 242 19.46 20.85 6.23
N LEU A 243 19.47 19.54 6.47
CA LEU A 243 20.40 18.61 5.80
C LEU A 243 20.31 18.72 4.28
N LEU A 244 19.11 18.76 3.71
CA LEU A 244 18.92 18.89 2.26
C LEU A 244 19.47 20.23 1.74
N ILE A 245 19.21 21.33 2.45
CA ILE A 245 19.71 22.66 2.09
C ILE A 245 21.24 22.73 2.19
N ASP A 246 21.83 22.17 3.24
CA ASP A 246 23.29 22.08 3.43
C ASP A 246 23.97 21.28 2.31
N LEU A 247 23.24 20.32 1.71
CA LEU A 247 23.68 19.57 0.52
C LEU A 247 23.44 20.32 -0.81
N GLY A 248 23.03 21.59 -0.74
CA GLY A 248 22.84 22.46 -1.90
C GLY A 248 21.48 22.32 -2.59
N CYS A 249 20.47 21.76 -1.92
CA CYS A 249 19.10 21.83 -2.42
C CYS A 249 18.55 23.25 -2.24
N ASP A 250 18.02 23.83 -3.32
CA ASP A 250 17.34 25.13 -3.26
C ASP A 250 16.06 25.02 -2.40
N PRO A 251 15.90 25.83 -1.33
CA PRO A 251 14.72 25.83 -0.49
C PRO A 251 13.43 26.21 -1.24
N LEU A 252 13.51 26.96 -2.34
CA LEU A 252 12.37 27.22 -3.23
C LEU A 252 12.05 26.03 -4.15
N GLY A 253 12.97 25.09 -4.30
CA GLY A 253 12.86 23.98 -5.25
C GLY A 253 13.39 24.33 -6.65
N LYS A 254 13.82 23.30 -7.39
CA LYS A 254 14.50 23.46 -8.69
C LYS A 254 13.55 23.71 -9.86
N ASP A 255 12.29 23.32 -9.73
CA ASP A 255 11.29 23.43 -10.79
C ASP A 255 10.37 24.63 -10.53
N PRO A 256 10.31 25.64 -11.42
CA PRO A 256 9.42 26.79 -11.25
C PRO A 256 7.91 26.44 -11.28
N VAL A 257 7.55 25.24 -11.76
CA VAL A 257 6.19 24.70 -11.66
C VAL A 257 5.91 24.17 -10.25
N PHE A 258 6.89 23.49 -9.65
CA PHE A 258 6.77 22.81 -8.36
C PHE A 258 7.61 23.51 -7.29
N GLN A 259 7.37 24.80 -7.10
CA GLN A 259 8.02 25.57 -6.03
C GLN A 259 7.53 25.08 -4.66
N MET A 260 8.43 25.04 -3.68
CA MET A 260 8.19 24.34 -2.41
C MET A 260 7.00 24.85 -1.59
N PRO A 261 6.69 26.17 -1.51
CA PRO A 261 5.47 26.63 -0.85
C PRO A 261 4.20 25.97 -1.44
N HIS A 262 4.11 25.81 -2.76
CA HIS A 262 2.97 25.16 -3.41
C HIS A 262 2.98 23.65 -3.23
N VAL A 263 4.16 23.03 -3.28
CA VAL A 263 4.32 21.58 -3.05
C VAL A 263 3.88 21.21 -1.63
N PHE A 264 4.22 22.02 -0.62
CA PHE A 264 3.74 21.78 0.74
C PHE A 264 2.23 21.97 0.89
N VAL A 265 1.61 22.87 0.12
CA VAL A 265 0.14 22.95 0.05
C VAL A 265 -0.46 21.68 -0.56
N ASP A 266 0.11 21.18 -1.67
CA ASP A 266 -0.37 19.97 -2.35
C ASP A 266 -0.27 18.72 -1.44
N TYR A 267 0.73 18.68 -0.56
CA TYR A 267 0.90 17.63 0.44
C TYR A 267 0.21 17.90 1.79
N ASN A 268 -0.53 19.01 1.92
CA ASN A 268 -1.13 19.44 3.19
C ASN A 268 -0.14 19.52 4.36
N ASN A 269 1.07 20.01 4.09
CA ASN A 269 2.18 20.03 5.02
C ASN A 269 2.39 21.44 5.60
N LEU A 270 1.68 21.75 6.70
CA LEU A 270 1.83 23.01 7.42
C LEU A 270 3.26 23.20 7.96
N TYR A 271 3.88 22.14 8.49
CA TYR A 271 5.23 22.18 9.03
C TYR A 271 6.27 22.61 7.98
N GLY A 272 6.15 22.10 6.76
CA GLY A 272 7.00 22.53 5.64
C GLY A 272 6.83 24.03 5.33
N LEU A 273 5.59 24.55 5.34
CA LEU A 273 5.33 25.98 5.15
C LEU A 273 5.92 26.84 6.29
N GLN A 274 5.80 26.37 7.53
CA GLN A 274 6.40 27.02 8.70
C GLN A 274 7.91 27.07 8.59
N PHE A 275 8.54 25.94 8.27
CA PHE A 275 9.97 25.86 8.06
C PHE A 275 10.45 26.84 6.97
N LEU A 276 9.78 26.92 5.81
CA LEU A 276 10.18 27.86 4.76
C LEU A 276 10.07 29.32 5.20
N ALA A 277 8.99 29.67 5.90
CA ALA A 277 8.80 31.03 6.42
C ALA A 277 9.89 31.40 7.45
N GLU A 278 10.20 30.49 8.37
CA GLU A 278 11.28 30.66 9.35
C GLU A 278 12.66 30.76 8.68
N TYR A 279 12.86 30.02 7.58
CA TYR A 279 14.07 30.09 6.75
C TYR A 279 14.17 31.39 5.94
N GLY A 280 13.11 32.19 5.87
CA GLY A 280 13.07 33.48 5.18
C GLY A 280 12.64 33.43 3.72
N ILE A 281 11.95 32.37 3.30
CA ILE A 281 11.32 32.30 1.98
C ILE A 281 10.15 33.28 1.90
N ASP A 282 10.07 34.03 0.80
CA ASP A 282 8.92 34.88 0.51
C ASP A 282 7.68 34.01 0.23
N MET A 283 6.76 33.97 1.19
CA MET A 283 5.52 33.19 1.08
C MET A 283 4.52 33.79 0.07
N LYS A 284 4.74 35.03 -0.43
CA LYS A 284 4.00 35.61 -1.57
C LYS A 284 4.58 35.18 -2.92
N HIS A 285 5.63 34.36 -2.95
CA HIS A 285 6.23 33.88 -4.19
C HIS A 285 5.20 33.22 -5.10
N LYS A 286 5.29 33.53 -6.40
CA LYS A 286 4.39 33.02 -7.42
C LYS A 286 5.05 31.93 -8.24
N ASN A 287 4.38 30.79 -8.38
CA ASN A 287 4.84 29.73 -9.28
C ASN A 287 4.72 30.15 -10.76
N LYS A 288 5.09 29.26 -11.69
CA LYS A 288 4.97 29.48 -13.15
C LYS A 288 3.56 29.89 -13.61
N TYR A 289 2.52 29.53 -12.86
CA TYR A 289 1.12 29.88 -13.16
C TYR A 289 0.68 31.22 -12.54
N LYS A 290 1.62 32.00 -12.00
CA LYS A 290 1.37 33.28 -11.32
C LYS A 290 0.50 33.16 -10.07
N GLU A 291 0.48 31.97 -9.48
CA GLU A 291 -0.32 31.61 -8.31
C GLU A 291 0.55 31.65 -7.04
N THR A 292 0.04 32.17 -5.93
CA THR A 292 0.69 32.07 -4.60
C THR A 292 0.32 30.77 -3.87
N ALA A 293 1.07 30.39 -2.84
CA ALA A 293 0.71 29.23 -2.02
C ALA A 293 -0.68 29.39 -1.38
N PHE A 294 -1.05 30.61 -0.98
CA PHE A 294 -2.38 30.91 -0.44
C PHE A 294 -3.50 30.65 -1.47
N GLU A 295 -3.35 31.17 -2.70
CA GLU A 295 -4.32 30.94 -3.77
C GLU A 295 -4.45 29.45 -4.12
N ARG A 296 -3.33 28.71 -4.08
CA ARG A 296 -3.31 27.25 -4.25
C ARG A 296 -4.11 26.53 -3.14
N ALA A 297 -3.93 26.96 -1.89
CA ALA A 297 -4.63 26.41 -0.73
C ALA A 297 -6.15 26.68 -0.80
N GLN A 298 -6.54 27.88 -1.23
CA GLN A 298 -7.94 28.26 -1.47
C GLN A 298 -8.60 27.35 -2.52
N LYS A 299 -7.94 27.13 -3.67
CA LYS A 299 -8.48 26.25 -4.73
C LYS A 299 -8.66 24.81 -4.28
N GLN A 300 -7.86 24.35 -3.33
CA GLN A 300 -7.93 22.99 -2.79
C GLN A 300 -8.74 22.88 -1.50
N GLY A 301 -9.33 23.98 -1.00
CA GLY A 301 -10.10 24.00 0.24
C GLY A 301 -9.29 23.63 1.49
N LYS A 302 -7.99 23.96 1.54
CA LYS A 302 -7.10 23.62 2.66
C LYS A 302 -7.16 24.69 3.76
N THR A 303 -8.24 24.70 4.55
CA THR A 303 -8.55 25.76 5.54
C THR A 303 -7.41 26.06 6.51
N GLU A 304 -6.76 25.03 7.07
CA GLU A 304 -5.64 25.24 8.01
C GLU A 304 -4.48 25.98 7.36
N LEU A 305 -4.09 25.58 6.15
CA LEU A 305 -3.00 26.22 5.42
C LEU A 305 -3.37 27.64 4.98
N MET A 306 -4.64 27.87 4.62
CA MET A 306 -5.14 29.22 4.29
C MET A 306 -4.98 30.17 5.48
N ASN A 307 -5.42 29.75 6.69
CA ASN A 307 -5.32 30.57 7.89
C ASN A 307 -3.86 30.92 8.22
N TYR A 308 -2.96 29.95 8.06
CA TYR A 308 -1.53 30.20 8.25
C TYR A 308 -0.96 31.17 7.20
N LEU A 309 -1.27 30.95 5.93
CA LEU A 309 -0.73 31.73 4.81
C LEU A 309 -1.33 33.14 4.72
N GLU A 310 -2.52 33.38 5.29
CA GLU A 310 -3.16 34.71 5.33
C GLU A 310 -2.31 35.74 6.09
N ALA A 311 -1.55 35.31 7.10
CA ALA A 311 -0.63 36.18 7.83
C ALA A 311 0.49 36.76 6.94
N PHE A 312 0.70 36.17 5.77
CA PHE A 312 1.69 36.61 4.80
C PHE A 312 1.09 37.35 3.61
N ASN A 313 -0.23 37.59 3.51
CA ASN A 313 -0.87 38.23 2.36
C ASN A 313 -0.91 39.76 2.41
#